data_AF-A0AAV1YSL3-F1
#
_entry.id   AF-A0AAV1YSL3-F1
#
_cell.length_a   1.000
_cell.length_b   1.000
_cell.length_c   1.000
_cell.angle_alpha   90.00
_cell.angle_beta   90.00
_cell.angle_gamma   90.00
#
_symmetry.space_group_name_H-M   'P 1'
#
loop_
_entity.id
_entity.type
_entity.pdbx_description
1 polymer ?
#
loop_
_entity_poly.entity_id
_entity_poly.type
_entity_poly.pdbx_seq_one_letter_code
_entity_poly.pdbx_strand_id
1 'polypeptide(L)'
;MKRMISNYFNCILFQVILTRAALLTSIILFIGVILFPILSERPWEVPSKEIYSYSFTCVLFVLLQMLFLVAGDALSPAVMLMSFSLMLFAILIQTSFDGTESHLWTDTIILSLLARHWFYATAHQPTFTSIQWDAAFLLNHKEIHSYTLSGSLVVINTFSSFIFHGLALPSILIMRDSFYITSHSILRLHMKYLLCFGVKLLGTVIASFILRRHLMVWKIFSPKLIYEVIAVVITMISLVLSHYFIIRVISLYHKFIRMNLSQMFSSKDQ
;
A
#
# COMPACT_ATOMS: atom_id res chain seq x y z
N MET A 1 31.03 30.98 8.06
CA MET A 1 29.93 31.32 7.12
C MET A 1 30.02 30.55 5.79
N LYS A 2 31.08 30.69 4.97
CA LYS A 2 31.24 29.93 3.70
C LYS A 2 31.15 28.39 3.83
N ARG A 3 31.77 27.79 4.85
CA ARG A 3 31.64 26.33 5.14
C ARG A 3 30.21 25.90 5.48
N MET A 4 29.47 26.76 6.19
CA MET A 4 28.09 26.48 6.60
C MET A 4 27.15 26.52 5.38
N ILE A 5 27.34 27.51 4.51
CA ILE A 5 26.59 27.65 3.24
C ILE A 5 26.93 26.50 2.28
N SER A 6 28.20 26.09 2.19
CA SER A 6 28.62 24.94 1.38
C SER A 6 28.03 23.62 1.87
N ASN A 7 27.99 23.40 3.19
CA ASN A 7 27.37 22.21 3.77
C ASN A 7 25.85 22.19 3.52
N TYR A 8 25.19 23.35 3.62
CA TYR A 8 23.75 23.47 3.34
C TYR A 8 23.42 23.22 1.86
N PHE A 9 24.22 23.77 0.95
CA PHE A 9 24.08 23.54 -0.48
C PHE A 9 24.32 22.07 -0.85
N ASN A 10 25.35 21.45 -0.28
CA ASN A 10 25.63 20.02 -0.49
C ASN A 10 24.51 19.13 0.07
N CYS A 11 23.90 19.53 1.20
CA CYS A 11 22.75 18.82 1.78
C CYS A 11 21.51 18.89 0.88
N ILE A 12 21.18 20.08 0.37
CA ILE A 12 20.06 20.25 -0.60
C ILE A 12 20.33 19.50 -1.89
N LEU A 13 21.54 19.60 -2.44
CA LEU A 13 21.93 18.91 -3.67
C LEU A 13 21.85 17.40 -3.50
N PHE A 14 22.32 16.88 -2.36
CA PHE A 14 22.20 15.46 -2.01
C PHE A 14 20.75 15.01 -1.92
N GLN A 15 19.88 15.80 -1.27
CA GLN A 15 18.45 15.51 -1.15
C GLN A 15 17.75 15.50 -2.53
N VAL A 16 18.07 16.43 -3.41
CA VAL A 16 17.54 16.48 -4.79
C VAL A 16 18.04 15.30 -5.64
N ILE A 17 19.30 14.91 -5.49
CA ILE A 17 19.85 13.74 -6.20
C ILE A 17 19.19 12.45 -5.69
N LEU A 18 19.03 12.31 -4.37
CA LEU A 18 18.43 11.14 -3.74
C LEU A 18 16.96 10.96 -4.16
N THR A 19 16.19 12.05 -4.17
CA THR A 19 14.77 12.03 -4.58
C THR A 19 14.61 11.70 -6.07
N ARG A 20 15.47 12.23 -6.94
CA ARG A 20 15.49 11.88 -8.38
C ARG A 20 15.94 10.44 -8.63
N ALA A 21 16.93 9.95 -7.88
CA ALA A 21 17.39 8.58 -7.96
C ALA A 21 16.30 7.60 -7.49
N ALA A 22 15.60 7.89 -6.40
CA ALA A 22 14.47 7.08 -5.91
C ALA A 22 13.31 7.03 -6.92
N LEU A 23 13.02 8.15 -7.60
CA LEU A 23 12.03 8.17 -8.68
C LEU A 23 12.48 7.28 -9.85
N LEU A 24 13.73 7.40 -10.30
CA LEU A 24 14.26 6.57 -11.39
C LEU A 24 14.28 5.08 -11.03
N THR A 25 14.69 4.71 -9.81
CA THR A 25 14.64 3.31 -9.38
C THR A 25 13.21 2.80 -9.33
N SER A 26 12.25 3.60 -8.86
CA SER A 26 10.84 3.20 -8.83
C SER A 26 10.26 2.95 -10.23
N ILE A 27 10.65 3.76 -11.22
CA ILE A 27 10.24 3.59 -12.62
C ILE A 27 10.87 2.31 -13.20
N ILE A 28 12.16 2.08 -12.97
CA ILE A 28 12.88 0.87 -13.44
C ILE A 28 12.25 -0.39 -12.84
N LEU A 29 11.93 -0.36 -11.54
CA LEU A 29 11.31 -1.49 -10.85
C LEU A 29 9.88 -1.72 -11.33
N PHE A 30 9.10 -0.66 -11.57
CA PHE A 30 7.77 -0.76 -12.14
C PHE A 30 7.78 -1.41 -13.52
N ILE A 31 8.72 -1.02 -14.39
CA ILE A 31 8.97 -1.66 -15.68
C ILE A 31 9.36 -3.13 -15.47
N GLY A 32 10.25 -3.40 -14.50
CA GLY A 32 10.63 -4.75 -14.09
C GLY A 32 9.43 -5.62 -13.70
N VAL A 33 8.44 -5.10 -12.97
CA VAL A 33 7.21 -5.83 -12.60
C VAL A 33 6.42 -6.27 -13.83
N ILE A 34 6.29 -5.37 -14.80
CA ILE A 34 5.54 -5.62 -16.04
C ILE A 34 6.28 -6.64 -16.90
N LEU A 35 7.62 -6.59 -16.91
CA LEU A 35 8.47 -7.48 -17.70
C LEU A 35 8.78 -8.81 -17.00
N PHE A 36 8.62 -8.93 -15.69
CA PHE A 36 8.95 -10.14 -14.93
C PHE A 36 8.28 -11.42 -15.47
N PRO A 37 6.97 -11.42 -15.82
CA PRO A 37 6.32 -12.59 -16.43
C PRO A 37 6.91 -12.97 -17.80
N ILE A 38 7.50 -12.00 -18.53
CA ILE A 38 8.08 -12.17 -19.86
C ILE A 38 9.54 -12.66 -19.77
N LEU A 39 10.27 -12.21 -18.74
CA LEU A 39 11.68 -12.53 -18.53
C LEU A 39 11.92 -13.90 -17.86
N SER A 40 10.88 -14.52 -17.29
CA SER A 40 11.01 -15.89 -16.78
C SER A 40 11.26 -16.85 -17.95
N GLU A 41 12.45 -17.45 -17.99
CA GLU A 41 12.91 -18.30 -19.11
C GLU A 41 11.98 -19.50 -19.37
N ARG A 42 11.20 -19.94 -18.36
CA ARG A 42 10.20 -21.01 -18.44
C ARG A 42 8.99 -20.74 -17.52
N PRO A 43 8.05 -19.88 -17.93
CA PRO A 43 6.91 -19.46 -17.11
C PRO A 43 5.93 -20.60 -16.76
N TRP A 44 6.00 -21.72 -17.49
CA TRP A 44 5.17 -22.91 -17.26
C TRP A 44 5.72 -23.84 -16.17
N GLU A 45 6.98 -23.69 -15.75
CA GLU A 45 7.59 -24.49 -14.68
C GLU A 45 7.37 -23.87 -13.29
N VAL A 46 7.17 -22.55 -13.22
CA VAL A 46 6.97 -21.82 -11.97
C VAL A 46 5.52 -21.94 -11.51
N PRO A 47 5.24 -22.28 -10.24
CA PRO A 47 3.87 -22.33 -9.73
C PRO A 47 3.22 -20.95 -9.80
N SER A 48 1.97 -20.88 -10.26
CA SER A 48 1.25 -19.62 -10.48
C SER A 48 1.21 -18.72 -9.24
N LYS A 49 1.19 -19.31 -8.04
CA LYS A 49 1.21 -18.61 -6.75
C LYS A 49 2.45 -17.73 -6.58
N GLU A 50 3.63 -18.22 -6.96
CA GLU A 50 4.88 -17.47 -6.83
C GLU A 50 4.89 -16.25 -7.73
N ILE A 51 4.40 -16.39 -8.97
CA ILE A 51 4.29 -15.29 -9.94
C ILE A 51 3.37 -14.19 -9.40
N TYR A 52 2.22 -14.56 -8.82
CA TYR A 52 1.32 -13.60 -8.19
C TYR A 52 1.95 -12.92 -6.97
N SER A 53 2.64 -13.68 -6.12
CA SER A 53 3.32 -13.16 -4.92
C SER A 53 4.42 -12.17 -5.27
N TYR A 54 5.28 -12.48 -6.25
CA TYR A 54 6.34 -11.59 -6.71
C TYR A 54 5.77 -10.32 -7.34
N SER A 55 4.75 -10.44 -8.19
CA SER A 55 4.09 -9.28 -8.81
C SER A 55 3.55 -8.29 -7.76
N PHE A 56 2.91 -8.80 -6.71
CA PHE A 56 2.42 -7.99 -5.60
C PHE A 56 3.54 -7.38 -4.77
N THR A 57 4.57 -8.16 -4.45
CA THR A 57 5.74 -7.69 -3.69
C THR A 57 6.41 -6.52 -4.41
N CYS A 58 6.56 -6.60 -5.74
CA CYS A 58 7.16 -5.52 -6.50
C CYS A 58 6.27 -4.25 -6.55
N VAL A 59 4.95 -4.38 -6.69
CA VAL A 59 4.04 -3.22 -6.62
C VAL A 59 4.10 -2.55 -5.24
N LEU A 60 4.12 -3.34 -4.17
CA LEU A 60 4.29 -2.82 -2.81
C LEU A 60 5.63 -2.11 -2.63
N PHE A 61 6.70 -2.63 -3.24
CA PHE A 61 8.02 -2.00 -3.19
C PHE A 61 8.07 -0.67 -3.95
N VAL A 62 7.45 -0.59 -5.14
CA VAL A 62 7.31 0.69 -5.88
C VAL A 62 6.50 1.69 -5.07
N LEU A 63 5.38 1.26 -4.49
CA LEU A 63 4.57 2.14 -3.65
C LEU A 63 5.32 2.60 -2.40
N LEU A 64 6.10 1.73 -1.77
CA LEU A 64 6.94 2.07 -0.63
C LEU A 64 7.92 3.19 -0.97
N GLN A 65 8.56 3.14 -2.15
CA GLN A 65 9.48 4.18 -2.60
C GLN A 65 8.77 5.52 -2.84
N MET A 66 7.56 5.49 -3.41
CA MET A 66 6.74 6.70 -3.55
C MET A 66 6.34 7.27 -2.19
N LEU A 67 5.97 6.42 -1.23
CA LEU A 67 5.64 6.86 0.13
C LEU A 67 6.87 7.38 0.88
N PHE A 68 8.05 6.78 0.68
CA PHE A 68 9.31 7.27 1.23
C PHE A 68 9.62 8.68 0.74
N LEU A 69 9.43 8.92 -0.56
CA LEU A 69 9.59 10.24 -1.16
C LEU A 69 8.63 11.25 -0.54
N VAL A 70 7.36 10.88 -0.35
CA VAL A 70 6.31 11.78 0.16
C VAL A 70 6.45 12.07 1.66
N ALA A 71 6.87 11.09 2.46
CA ALA A 71 7.02 11.24 3.91
C ALA A 71 8.20 12.13 4.32
N GLY A 72 9.19 12.29 3.44
CA GLY A 72 10.39 13.08 3.69
C GLY A 72 11.35 12.42 4.70
N ASP A 73 12.52 13.04 4.86
CA ASP A 73 13.69 12.41 5.49
C ASP A 73 13.44 11.98 6.95
N ALA A 74 12.68 12.78 7.72
CA ALA A 74 12.43 12.55 9.14
C ALA A 74 11.56 11.32 9.41
N LEU A 75 10.62 11.00 8.51
CA LEU A 75 9.65 9.91 8.66
C LEU A 75 9.98 8.70 7.79
N SER A 76 10.97 8.86 6.91
CA SER A 76 11.49 7.82 6.04
C SER A 76 11.85 6.51 6.76
N PRO A 77 12.46 6.50 7.98
CA PRO A 77 12.76 5.26 8.68
C PRO A 77 11.49 4.54 9.17
N ALA A 78 10.45 5.27 9.56
CA ALA A 78 9.16 4.69 9.96
C ALA A 78 8.47 4.02 8.77
N VAL A 79 8.52 4.63 7.59
CA VAL A 79 8.01 4.02 6.34
C VAL A 79 8.80 2.76 5.98
N MET A 80 10.12 2.74 6.16
CA MET A 80 10.92 1.52 5.95
C MET A 80 10.58 0.41 6.95
N LEU A 81 10.38 0.74 8.23
CA LEU A 81 9.98 -0.25 9.22
C LEU A 81 8.56 -0.79 8.97
N MET A 82 7.69 -0.01 8.34
CA MET A 82 6.38 -0.48 7.89
C MET A 82 6.50 -1.65 6.91
N SER A 83 7.35 -1.56 5.89
CA SER A 83 7.55 -2.68 4.96
C SER A 83 8.21 -3.88 5.61
N PHE A 84 9.17 -3.64 6.52
CA PHE A 84 9.79 -4.71 7.30
C PHE A 84 8.76 -5.45 8.16
N SER A 85 7.83 -4.74 8.79
CA SER A 85 6.75 -5.36 9.58
C SER A 85 5.81 -6.22 8.72
N LEU A 86 5.51 -5.79 7.50
CA LEU A 86 4.71 -6.55 6.54
C LEU A 86 5.46 -7.81 6.08
N MET A 87 6.78 -7.70 5.87
CA MET A 87 7.63 -8.85 5.52
C MET A 87 7.66 -9.88 6.65
N LEU A 88 7.82 -9.45 7.90
CA LEU A 88 7.76 -10.36 9.06
C LEU A 88 6.39 -11.03 9.17
N PHE A 89 5.31 -10.27 8.97
CA PHE A 89 3.95 -10.82 8.97
C PHE A 89 3.74 -11.84 7.85
N ALA A 90 4.27 -11.58 6.65
CA ALA A 90 4.28 -12.52 5.54
C ALA A 90 5.03 -13.83 5.87
N ILE A 91 6.19 -13.75 6.53
CA ILE A 91 6.94 -14.93 6.99
C ILE A 91 6.11 -15.71 8.02
N LEU A 92 5.45 -15.04 8.97
CA LEU A 92 4.58 -15.70 9.96
C LEU A 92 3.42 -16.45 9.29
N ILE A 93 2.77 -15.86 8.28
CA ILE A 93 1.71 -16.52 7.51
C ILE A 93 2.24 -17.81 6.87
N GLN A 94 3.44 -17.78 6.28
CA GLN A 94 4.04 -18.96 5.63
C GLN A 94 4.42 -20.06 6.62
N THR A 95 4.86 -19.71 7.83
CA THR A 95 5.19 -20.71 8.87
C THR A 95 3.95 -21.34 9.51
N SER A 96 2.79 -20.70 9.40
CA SER A 96 1.52 -21.21 9.90
C SER A 96 0.92 -22.18 8.89
N PHE A 97 1.16 -23.48 9.10
CA PHE A 97 0.76 -24.54 8.16
C PHE A 97 -0.75 -24.79 8.04
N ASP A 98 -1.58 -24.19 8.89
CA ASP A 98 -3.01 -24.49 8.90
C ASP A 98 -3.83 -23.48 8.07
N GLY A 99 -4.56 -24.00 7.08
CA GLY A 99 -5.27 -23.26 6.04
C GLY A 99 -6.68 -22.83 6.40
N THR A 100 -7.08 -22.96 7.66
CA THR A 100 -8.48 -22.78 8.08
C THR A 100 -8.98 -21.34 7.90
N GLU A 101 -10.29 -21.19 7.65
CA GLU A 101 -10.95 -19.88 7.53
C GLU A 101 -10.76 -18.99 8.77
N SER A 102 -10.54 -19.58 9.95
CA SER A 102 -10.20 -18.85 11.18
C SER A 102 -8.86 -18.12 11.06
N HIS A 103 -7.84 -18.73 10.45
CA HIS A 103 -6.55 -18.08 10.25
C HIS A 103 -6.64 -16.91 9.28
N LEU A 104 -7.45 -17.01 8.21
CA LEU A 104 -7.70 -15.86 7.33
C LEU A 104 -8.32 -14.67 8.06
N TRP A 105 -9.25 -14.91 9.00
CA TRP A 105 -9.82 -13.84 9.81
C TRP A 105 -8.78 -13.20 10.73
N THR A 106 -7.96 -14.01 11.41
CA THR A 106 -6.88 -13.48 12.26
C THR A 106 -5.90 -12.64 11.44
N ASP A 107 -5.50 -13.10 10.27
CA ASP A 107 -4.57 -12.38 9.40
C ASP A 107 -5.16 -11.04 8.94
N THR A 108 -6.44 -11.04 8.58
CA THR A 108 -7.15 -9.82 8.15
C THR A 108 -7.23 -8.81 9.30
N ILE A 109 -7.52 -9.28 10.51
CA ILE A 109 -7.57 -8.43 11.71
C ILE A 109 -6.18 -7.86 11.98
N ILE A 110 -5.13 -8.69 11.98
CA ILE A 110 -3.74 -8.27 12.19
C ILE A 110 -3.34 -7.22 11.16
N LEU A 111 -3.63 -7.43 9.87
CA LEU A 111 -3.34 -6.46 8.82
C LEU A 111 -4.09 -5.13 9.03
N SER A 112 -5.35 -5.18 9.49
CA SER A 112 -6.13 -3.97 9.79
C SER A 112 -5.59 -3.20 11.00
N LEU A 113 -4.98 -3.92 11.96
CA LEU A 113 -4.30 -3.33 13.11
C LEU A 113 -2.95 -2.75 12.73
N LEU A 114 -2.17 -3.43 11.87
CA LEU A 114 -0.92 -2.93 11.30
C LEU A 114 -1.14 -1.61 10.55
N ALA A 115 -2.18 -1.52 9.72
CA ALA A 115 -2.52 -0.28 9.01
C ALA A 115 -2.71 0.90 9.96
N ARG A 116 -3.37 0.68 11.11
CA ARG A 116 -3.58 1.71 12.14
C ARG A 116 -2.36 1.97 12.98
N HIS A 117 -1.61 0.93 13.34
CA HIS A 117 -0.37 1.07 14.09
C HIS A 117 0.61 1.98 13.32
N TRP A 118 0.77 1.74 12.02
CA TRP A 118 1.66 2.52 11.17
C TRP A 118 1.17 3.93 10.86
N PHE A 119 -0.12 4.22 10.98
CA PHE A 119 -0.60 5.60 10.98
C PHE A 119 -0.01 6.39 12.15
N TYR A 120 -0.05 5.84 13.37
CA TYR A 120 0.54 6.50 14.53
C TYR A 120 2.07 6.44 14.54
N ALA A 121 2.68 5.34 14.07
CA ALA A 121 4.12 5.19 14.04
C ALA A 121 4.80 6.13 13.02
N THR A 122 4.07 6.58 11.98
CA THR A 122 4.51 7.64 11.06
C THR A 122 4.22 9.06 11.59
N ALA A 123 4.02 9.19 12.91
CA ALA A 123 3.75 10.43 13.62
C ALA A 123 2.48 11.19 13.19
N HIS A 124 1.53 10.50 12.54
CA HIS A 124 0.22 11.09 12.27
C HIS A 124 -0.69 11.00 13.49
N GLN A 125 -1.53 12.01 13.64
CA GLN A 125 -2.59 12.03 14.64
C GLN A 125 -3.89 12.47 13.99
N PRO A 126 -5.06 12.04 14.50
CA PRO A 126 -6.36 12.41 13.93
C PRO A 126 -6.79 13.80 14.41
N THR A 127 -5.94 14.81 14.18
CA THR A 127 -6.20 16.22 14.49
C THR A 127 -5.72 17.12 13.35
N PHE A 128 -6.41 18.23 13.08
CA PHE A 128 -6.06 19.10 11.95
C PHE A 128 -4.69 19.79 12.11
N THR A 129 -4.26 20.01 13.35
CA THR A 129 -2.98 20.66 13.66
C THR A 129 -1.77 19.74 13.44
N SER A 130 -1.98 18.43 13.41
CA SER A 130 -0.90 17.44 13.20
C SER A 130 -0.73 17.03 11.73
N ILE A 131 -1.42 17.68 10.79
CA ILE A 131 -1.27 17.39 9.37
C ILE A 131 0.12 17.87 8.92
N GLN A 132 0.87 16.98 8.29
CA GLN A 132 2.21 17.24 7.77
C GLN A 132 2.10 17.94 6.40
N TRP A 133 1.98 19.26 6.42
CA TRP A 133 1.79 20.08 5.22
C TRP A 133 3.00 20.11 4.29
N ASP A 134 4.19 19.74 4.77
CA ASP A 134 5.43 19.71 3.97
C ASP A 134 5.30 18.83 2.72
N ALA A 135 4.51 17.75 2.79
CA ALA A 135 4.21 16.87 1.68
C ALA A 135 3.54 17.59 0.49
N ALA A 136 2.83 18.70 0.72
CA ALA A 136 2.13 19.47 -0.32
C ALA A 136 3.09 20.10 -1.35
N PHE A 137 4.34 20.35 -0.94
CA PHE A 137 5.30 21.17 -1.69
C PHE A 137 6.42 20.35 -2.33
N LEU A 138 6.34 19.02 -2.25
CA LEU A 138 7.42 18.13 -2.63
C LEU A 138 7.68 18.11 -4.14
N LEU A 139 6.62 18.21 -4.95
CA LEU A 139 6.70 18.21 -6.43
C LEU A 139 6.60 19.61 -7.04
N ASN A 140 6.10 20.60 -6.30
CA ASN A 140 5.86 21.94 -6.83
C ASN A 140 7.05 22.85 -6.53
N HIS A 141 7.97 23.01 -7.48
CA HIS A 141 8.97 24.07 -7.43
C HIS A 141 8.43 25.36 -8.06
N LYS A 142 8.25 26.37 -7.20
CA LYS A 142 8.13 27.84 -7.39
C LYS A 142 7.29 28.44 -8.53
N GLU A 143 6.91 27.73 -9.58
CA GLU A 143 6.24 28.32 -10.76
C GLU A 143 4.99 27.56 -11.23
N ILE A 144 4.71 26.34 -10.75
CA ILE A 144 3.49 25.59 -11.08
C ILE A 144 2.76 25.20 -9.78
N HIS A 145 1.76 25.98 -9.39
CA HIS A 145 0.92 25.70 -8.22
C HIS A 145 -0.36 24.97 -8.64
N SER A 146 -0.33 23.63 -8.60
CA SER A 146 -1.57 22.84 -8.69
C SER A 146 -2.06 22.49 -7.30
N TYR A 147 -3.14 23.14 -6.86
CA TYR A 147 -3.77 22.86 -5.56
C TYR A 147 -4.24 21.41 -5.44
N THR A 148 -4.72 20.83 -6.54
CA THR A 148 -5.18 19.43 -6.58
C THR A 148 -4.04 18.46 -6.31
N LEU A 149 -2.87 18.70 -6.93
CA LEU A 149 -1.69 17.85 -6.72
C LEU A 149 -1.19 17.97 -5.28
N SER A 150 -1.03 19.19 -4.77
CA SER A 150 -0.60 19.44 -3.39
C SER A 150 -1.55 18.79 -2.37
N GLY A 151 -2.87 18.94 -2.56
CA GLY A 151 -3.85 18.28 -1.70
C GLY A 151 -3.76 16.75 -1.78
N SER A 152 -3.59 16.19 -2.97
CA SER A 152 -3.45 14.74 -3.15
C SER A 152 -2.22 14.17 -2.43
N LEU A 153 -1.07 14.87 -2.48
CA LEU A 153 0.14 14.44 -1.79
C LEU A 153 -0.03 14.42 -0.27
N VAL A 154 -0.70 15.44 0.30
CA VAL A 154 -0.99 15.48 1.74
C VAL A 154 -1.89 14.32 2.15
N VAL A 155 -2.92 14.01 1.35
CA VAL A 155 -3.81 12.87 1.60
C VAL A 155 -3.05 11.54 1.49
N ILE A 156 -2.23 11.37 0.46
CA ILE A 156 -1.40 10.17 0.26
C ILE A 156 -0.41 10.00 1.43
N ASN A 157 0.20 11.08 1.92
CA ASN A 157 1.09 11.03 3.08
C ASN A 157 0.33 10.60 4.34
N THR A 158 -0.78 11.28 4.61
CA THR A 158 -1.57 11.11 5.84
C THR A 158 -2.16 9.71 5.96
N PHE A 159 -2.59 9.12 4.84
CA PHE A 159 -3.21 7.80 4.79
C PHE A 159 -2.31 6.74 4.14
N SER A 160 -1.00 7.00 4.10
CA SER A 160 0.02 6.12 3.50
C SER A 160 -0.07 4.68 4.00
N SER A 161 -0.21 4.49 5.32
CA SER A 161 -0.32 3.17 5.92
C SER A 161 -1.59 2.42 5.50
N PHE A 162 -2.72 3.10 5.38
CA PHE A 162 -4.00 2.51 4.94
C PHE A 162 -3.96 2.13 3.45
N ILE A 163 -3.31 2.95 2.62
CA ILE A 163 -3.10 2.66 1.20
C ILE A 163 -2.17 1.43 1.06
N PHE A 164 -1.03 1.42 1.74
CA PHE A 164 -0.04 0.36 1.68
C PHE A 164 -0.62 -1.00 2.11
N HIS A 165 -1.28 -1.06 3.27
CA HIS A 165 -1.84 -2.32 3.78
C HIS A 165 -3.11 -2.75 3.02
N GLY A 166 -3.93 -1.81 2.54
CA GLY A 166 -5.07 -2.15 1.69
C GLY A 166 -4.65 -2.78 0.36
N LEU A 167 -3.58 -2.28 -0.25
CA LEU A 167 -2.99 -2.88 -1.45
C LEU A 167 -2.32 -4.23 -1.15
N ALA A 168 -1.74 -4.42 0.03
CA ALA A 168 -1.11 -5.68 0.45
C ALA A 168 -2.12 -6.81 0.77
N LEU A 169 -3.42 -6.51 0.89
CA LEU A 169 -4.41 -7.48 1.37
C LEU A 169 -4.49 -8.76 0.53
N PRO A 170 -4.57 -8.74 -0.83
CA PRO A 170 -4.66 -9.98 -1.61
C PRO A 170 -3.42 -10.86 -1.51
N SER A 171 -2.26 -10.28 -1.15
CA SER A 171 -1.03 -11.05 -0.91
C SER A 171 -1.21 -12.08 0.20
N ILE A 172 -2.04 -11.80 1.22
CA ILE A 172 -2.37 -12.77 2.29
C ILE A 172 -3.06 -14.00 1.72
N LEU A 173 -4.04 -13.81 0.83
CA LEU A 173 -4.75 -14.91 0.19
C LEU A 173 -3.81 -15.73 -0.71
N ILE A 174 -2.94 -15.05 -1.47
CA ILE A 174 -1.95 -15.70 -2.32
C ILE A 174 -0.99 -16.54 -1.47
N MET A 175 -0.55 -16.03 -0.33
CA MET A 175 0.38 -16.71 0.56
C MET A 175 -0.20 -17.95 1.24
N ARG A 176 -1.53 -18.03 1.40
CA ARG A 176 -2.19 -19.19 2.01
C ARG A 176 -2.55 -20.22 0.93
N ASP A 177 -1.89 -21.38 0.94
CA ASP A 177 -2.07 -22.44 -0.09
C ASP A 177 -3.48 -23.07 -0.12
N SER A 178 -4.31 -22.81 0.89
CA SER A 178 -5.60 -23.48 1.05
C SER A 178 -6.72 -22.96 0.14
N PHE A 179 -6.55 -21.83 -0.55
CA PHE A 179 -7.65 -21.16 -1.25
C PHE A 179 -7.38 -20.92 -2.73
N TYR A 180 -8.32 -21.32 -3.57
CA TYR A 180 -8.33 -20.91 -4.97
C TYR A 180 -8.51 -19.39 -5.08
N ILE A 181 -7.61 -18.77 -5.84
CA ILE A 181 -7.65 -17.34 -6.13
C ILE A 181 -8.77 -17.10 -7.15
N THR A 182 -9.91 -16.62 -6.66
CA THR A 182 -11.11 -16.33 -7.44
C THR A 182 -11.61 -14.95 -7.03
N SER A 183 -12.27 -14.22 -7.93
CA SER A 183 -12.81 -12.89 -7.61
C SER A 183 -13.71 -12.92 -6.36
N HIS A 184 -14.50 -13.98 -6.17
CA HIS A 184 -15.34 -14.15 -4.98
C HIS A 184 -14.55 -14.36 -3.68
N SER A 185 -13.44 -15.12 -3.69
CA SER A 185 -12.61 -15.29 -2.48
C SER A 185 -11.90 -14.00 -2.11
N ILE A 186 -11.43 -13.25 -3.11
CA ILE A 186 -10.83 -11.93 -2.91
C ILE A 186 -11.86 -10.93 -2.36
N LEU A 187 -13.06 -10.86 -2.94
CA LEU A 187 -14.12 -9.98 -2.45
C LEU A 187 -14.54 -10.33 -1.02
N ARG A 188 -14.63 -11.62 -0.67
CA ARG A 188 -14.88 -12.04 0.72
C ARG A 188 -13.81 -11.48 1.66
N LEU A 189 -12.53 -11.57 1.29
CA LEU A 189 -11.43 -11.00 2.07
C LEU A 189 -11.54 -9.47 2.21
N HIS A 190 -11.93 -8.77 1.14
CA HIS A 190 -12.14 -7.32 1.17
C HIS A 190 -13.26 -6.95 2.14
N MET A 191 -14.37 -7.69 2.15
CA MET A 191 -15.47 -7.46 3.09
C MET A 191 -15.04 -7.69 4.54
N LYS A 192 -14.23 -8.73 4.83
CA LYS A 192 -13.66 -8.97 6.16
C LYS A 192 -12.78 -7.79 6.62
N TYR A 193 -11.94 -7.26 5.73
CA TYR A 193 -11.07 -6.12 6.02
C TYR A 193 -11.89 -4.83 6.26
N LEU A 194 -12.89 -4.55 5.42
CA LEU A 194 -13.79 -3.41 5.57
C LEU A 194 -14.60 -3.47 6.85
N LEU A 195 -15.04 -4.66 7.27
CA LEU A 195 -15.73 -4.85 8.55
C LEU A 195 -14.86 -4.37 9.72
N CYS A 196 -13.55 -4.64 9.69
CA CYS A 196 -12.62 -4.22 10.74
C CYS A 196 -12.53 -2.68 10.87
N PHE A 197 -12.59 -1.94 9.75
CA PHE A 197 -12.65 -0.47 9.79
C PHE A 197 -14.06 0.03 10.15
N GLY A 198 -15.10 -0.62 9.63
CA GLY A 198 -16.50 -0.27 9.88
C GLY A 198 -16.87 -0.34 11.37
N VAL A 199 -16.44 -1.38 12.09
CA VAL A 199 -16.67 -1.50 13.55
C VAL A 199 -16.08 -0.30 14.31
N LYS A 200 -14.90 0.18 13.91
CA LYS A 200 -14.28 1.34 14.54
C LYS A 200 -15.02 2.63 14.22
N LEU A 201 -15.40 2.82 12.95
CA LEU A 201 -16.19 3.97 12.52
C LEU A 201 -17.52 4.05 13.26
N LEU A 202 -18.22 2.92 13.43
CA LEU A 202 -19.45 2.87 14.22
C LEU A 202 -19.19 3.29 15.68
N GLY A 203 -18.09 2.81 16.27
CA GLY A 203 -17.67 3.22 17.61
C GLY A 203 -17.42 4.73 17.72
N THR A 204 -16.80 5.35 16.72
CA THR A 204 -16.56 6.81 16.73
C THR A 204 -17.82 7.63 16.47
N VAL A 205 -18.75 7.13 15.66
CA VAL A 205 -20.08 7.72 15.47
C VAL A 205 -20.87 7.70 16.79
N ILE A 206 -20.95 6.55 17.45
CA ILE A 206 -21.65 6.38 18.73
C ILE A 206 -21.03 7.29 19.79
N ALA A 207 -19.70 7.31 19.90
CA ALA A 207 -19.00 8.19 20.84
C ALA A 207 -19.27 9.67 20.56
N SER A 208 -19.21 10.09 19.29
CA SER A 208 -19.51 11.48 18.90
C SER A 208 -20.96 11.86 19.19
N PHE A 209 -21.90 10.92 19.03
CA PHE A 209 -23.31 11.13 19.32
C PHE A 209 -23.58 11.28 20.83
N ILE A 210 -22.97 10.44 21.67
CA ILE A 210 -23.14 10.47 23.13
C ILE A 210 -22.52 11.75 23.70
N LEU A 211 -21.29 12.08 23.28
CA LEU A 211 -20.55 13.25 23.80
C LEU A 211 -20.86 14.56 23.08
N ARG A 212 -21.94 14.63 22.28
CA ARG A 212 -22.32 15.83 21.52
C ARG A 212 -22.59 17.08 22.36
N ARG A 213 -22.97 16.90 23.63
CA ARG A 213 -23.23 18.00 24.59
C ARG A 213 -21.98 18.41 25.38
N HIS A 214 -20.85 17.73 25.20
CA HIS A 214 -19.61 18.05 25.88
C HIS A 214 -18.75 18.99 25.03
N LEU A 215 -18.05 19.95 25.66
CA LEU A 215 -17.19 20.93 24.96
C LEU A 215 -16.10 20.27 24.11
N MET A 216 -15.71 19.04 24.44
CA MET A 216 -14.68 18.30 23.70
C MET A 216 -15.16 17.77 22.33
N VAL A 217 -16.45 17.89 21.96
CA VAL A 217 -16.93 17.33 20.69
C VAL A 217 -16.19 17.91 19.49
N TRP A 218 -15.98 19.22 19.45
CA TRP A 218 -15.36 19.90 18.32
C TRP A 218 -13.83 19.79 18.32
N LYS A 219 -13.21 19.69 19.50
CA LYS A 219 -11.75 19.61 19.62
C LYS A 219 -11.21 18.19 19.42
N ILE A 220 -11.94 17.17 19.86
CA ILE A 220 -11.42 15.80 19.94
C ILE A 220 -12.25 14.82 19.12
N PHE A 221 -13.58 14.86 19.21
CA PHE A 221 -14.43 13.81 18.62
C PHE A 221 -14.72 14.05 17.13
N SER A 222 -15.03 15.28 16.74
CA SER A 222 -15.33 15.64 15.35
C SER A 222 -14.14 15.42 14.41
N PRO A 223 -12.90 15.84 14.74
CA PRO A 223 -11.74 15.51 13.91
C PRO A 223 -11.57 14.01 13.78
N LYS A 224 -11.62 13.24 14.89
CA LYS A 224 -11.51 11.78 14.86
C LYS A 224 -12.56 11.11 13.96
N LEU A 225 -13.81 11.56 14.01
CA LEU A 225 -14.86 11.04 13.14
C LEU A 225 -14.54 11.31 11.67
N ILE A 226 -14.14 12.54 11.32
CA ILE A 226 -13.79 12.92 9.95
C ILE A 226 -12.62 12.07 9.44
N TYR A 227 -11.57 11.88 10.26
CA TYR A 227 -10.43 11.03 9.90
C TYR A 227 -10.84 9.58 9.64
N GLU A 228 -11.67 8.98 10.49
CA GLU A 228 -12.12 7.59 10.31
C GLU A 228 -13.01 7.44 9.07
N VAL A 229 -13.86 8.43 8.76
CA VAL A 229 -14.66 8.43 7.52
C VAL A 229 -13.73 8.45 6.30
N ILE A 230 -12.77 9.38 6.27
CA ILE A 230 -11.82 9.50 5.15
C ILE A 230 -10.95 8.23 5.04
N ALA A 231 -10.50 7.67 6.17
CA ALA A 231 -9.74 6.41 6.19
C ALA A 231 -10.55 5.26 5.57
N VAL A 232 -11.84 5.13 5.88
CA VAL A 232 -12.72 4.13 5.27
C VAL A 232 -12.85 4.35 3.76
N VAL A 233 -13.00 5.60 3.29
CA VAL A 233 -13.05 5.88 1.84
C VAL A 233 -11.74 5.52 1.15
N ILE A 234 -10.59 5.88 1.74
CA ILE A 234 -9.28 5.60 1.14
C ILE A 234 -8.98 4.10 1.15
N THR A 235 -9.33 3.39 2.22
CA THR A 235 -9.23 1.93 2.25
C THR A 235 -10.13 1.28 1.20
N MET A 236 -11.36 1.76 0.99
CA MET A 236 -12.22 1.27 -0.09
C MET A 236 -11.55 1.45 -1.47
N ILE A 237 -10.94 2.62 -1.72
CA ILE A 237 -10.22 2.89 -2.98
C ILE A 237 -9.01 1.96 -3.14
N SER A 238 -8.19 1.81 -2.09
CA SER A 238 -7.01 0.95 -2.15
C SER A 238 -7.37 -0.53 -2.37
N LEU A 239 -8.47 -0.99 -1.77
CA LEU A 239 -9.03 -2.31 -2.00
C LEU A 239 -9.50 -2.52 -3.44
N VAL A 240 -10.24 -1.57 -4.02
CA VAL A 240 -10.69 -1.66 -5.43
C VAL A 240 -9.48 -1.70 -6.38
N LEU A 241 -8.46 -0.86 -6.14
CA LEU A 241 -7.22 -0.88 -6.90
C LEU A 241 -6.50 -2.24 -6.78
N SER A 242 -6.44 -2.79 -5.57
CA SER A 242 -5.83 -4.10 -5.33
C SER A 242 -6.56 -5.23 -6.04
N HIS A 243 -7.90 -5.22 -6.00
CA HIS A 243 -8.76 -6.18 -6.69
C HIS A 243 -8.61 -6.11 -8.21
N TYR A 244 -8.56 -4.90 -8.77
CA TYR A 244 -8.33 -4.71 -10.20
C TYR A 244 -6.96 -5.23 -10.60
N PHE A 245 -5.92 -4.91 -9.81
CA PHE A 245 -4.55 -5.33 -10.09
C PHE A 245 -4.42 -6.85 -10.15
N ILE A 246 -4.94 -7.59 -9.17
CA ILE A 246 -4.85 -9.07 -9.17
C ILE A 246 -5.57 -9.69 -10.36
N ILE A 247 -6.77 -9.21 -10.73
CA ILE A 247 -7.49 -9.70 -11.91
C ILE A 247 -6.68 -9.47 -13.19
N ARG A 248 -6.02 -8.32 -13.30
CA ARG A 248 -5.16 -8.00 -14.45
C ARG A 248 -3.95 -8.93 -14.51
N VAL A 249 -3.25 -9.15 -13.39
CA VAL A 249 -2.10 -10.08 -13.33
C VAL A 249 -2.54 -11.50 -13.72
N ILE A 250 -3.64 -11.98 -13.16
CA ILE A 250 -4.21 -13.30 -13.50
C ILE A 250 -4.54 -13.37 -15.00
N SER A 251 -5.22 -12.37 -15.55
CA SER A 251 -5.58 -12.34 -16.98
C SER A 251 -4.36 -12.36 -17.89
N LEU A 252 -3.32 -11.58 -17.56
CA LEU A 252 -2.08 -11.52 -18.33
C LEU A 252 -1.35 -12.87 -18.29
N TYR A 253 -1.24 -13.48 -17.12
CA TYR A 253 -0.61 -14.80 -16.96
C TYR A 253 -1.32 -15.88 -17.79
N HIS A 254 -2.65 -15.96 -17.72
CA HIS A 254 -3.42 -16.93 -18.51
C HIS A 254 -3.31 -16.67 -20.02
N LYS A 255 -3.30 -15.41 -20.44
CA LYS A 255 -3.12 -15.04 -21.86
C LYS A 255 -1.74 -15.47 -22.36
N PHE A 256 -0.70 -15.25 -21.56
CA PHE A 256 0.68 -15.60 -21.89
C PHE A 256 0.89 -17.11 -22.03
N ILE A 257 0.38 -17.90 -21.08
CA ILE A 257 0.41 -19.37 -21.16
C ILE A 257 -0.29 -19.86 -22.44
N ARG A 258 -1.47 -19.32 -22.75
CA ARG A 258 -2.23 -19.72 -23.94
C ARG A 258 -1.45 -19.48 -25.23
N MET A 259 -0.75 -18.34 -25.36
CA MET A 259 0.08 -18.05 -26.52
C MET A 259 1.24 -19.05 -26.66
N ASN A 260 1.98 -19.31 -25.58
CA ASN A 260 3.13 -20.21 -25.62
C ASN A 260 2.71 -21.67 -25.90
N LEU A 261 1.58 -22.12 -25.34
CA LEU A 261 1.03 -23.44 -25.66
C LEU A 261 0.68 -23.54 -27.14
N SER A 262 0.02 -22.53 -27.72
CA SER A 262 -0.35 -22.55 -29.15
C SER A 262 0.86 -22.63 -30.09
N GLN A 263 1.97 -21.99 -29.71
CA GLN A 263 3.23 -22.07 -30.47
C GLN A 263 3.87 -23.47 -30.37
N MET A 264 3.89 -24.08 -29.17
CA MET A 264 4.43 -25.42 -28.98
C MET A 264 3.67 -26.51 -29.73
N PHE A 265 2.34 -26.38 -29.87
CA PHE A 265 1.56 -27.32 -30.68
C PHE A 265 1.81 -27.12 -32.17
N SER A 266 1.84 -25.86 -32.65
CA SER A 266 2.13 -25.57 -34.06
C SER A 266 3.51 -26.03 -34.53
N SER A 267 4.51 -26.10 -33.65
CA SER A 267 5.85 -26.59 -33.99
C SER A 267 5.98 -28.12 -34.00
N LYS A 268 5.05 -28.85 -33.38
CA LYS A 268 5.04 -30.32 -33.39
C LYS A 268 4.34 -30.90 -34.62
N ASP A 269 3.48 -30.11 -35.26
CA ASP A 269 2.74 -30.52 -36.45
C ASP A 269 3.52 -30.26 -37.77
N GLN A 270 4.75 -29.73 -37.68
CA GLN A 270 5.70 -29.55 -38.79
C GLN A 270 6.86 -30.54 -38.68
#